data_AF-A0A183KIT5-F1
#
_entry.id   AF-A0A183KIT5-F1
#
_cell.length_a   1.000
_cell.length_b   1.000
_cell.length_c   1.000
_cell.angle_alpha   90.00
_cell.angle_beta   90.00
_cell.angle_gamma   90.00
#
_symmetry.space_group_name_H-M   'P 1'
#
loop_
_entity.id
_entity.type
_entity.pdbx_description
1 polymer ?
#
loop_
_entity_poly.entity_id
_entity_poly.type
_entity_poly.pdbx_seq_one_letter_code
_entity_poly.pdbx_strand_id
1 'polypeptide(L)' 'MKQLYDTTKKLAGKYSKPERPVKDKEGRPITEIQEQRNRWVEYLEELLNRPAPMNTPEIEVAHTDHCSIIS' A
#
# COMPACT_ATOMS: atom_id res chain seq x y z
N MET A 1 10.23 -24.22 -17.13
CA MET A 1 11.12 -23.09 -16.78
C MET A 1 11.10 -21.95 -17.80
N LYS A 2 11.25 -22.23 -19.12
CA LYS A 2 11.34 -21.17 -20.14
C LYS A 2 10.11 -20.25 -20.22
N GLN A 3 8.89 -20.81 -20.19
CA GLN A 3 7.65 -20.02 -20.16
C GLN A 3 7.55 -19.06 -18.98
N LEU A 4 8.06 -19.46 -17.82
CA LEU A 4 7.98 -18.64 -16.62
C LEU A 4 8.93 -17.44 -16.73
N TYR A 5 10.15 -17.66 -17.23
CA TYR A 5 11.10 -16.60 -17.56
C TYR A 5 10.55 -15.61 -18.60
N ASP A 6 9.96 -16.12 -19.69
CA ASP A 6 9.39 -15.29 -20.76
C ASP A 6 8.19 -14.46 -20.26
N THR A 7 7.37 -15.05 -19.39
CA THR A 7 6.21 -14.36 -18.77
C THR A 7 6.67 -13.27 -17.81
N THR A 8 7.63 -13.56 -16.92
CA THR A 8 8.20 -12.57 -15.99
C THR A 8 8.88 -11.43 -16.74
N LYS A 9 9.62 -11.72 -17.82
CA LYS A 9 10.26 -10.70 -18.65
C LYS A 9 9.24 -9.80 -19.36
N LYS A 10 8.15 -10.38 -19.89
CA LYS A 10 7.05 -9.63 -20.52
C LYS A 10 6.32 -8.74 -19.51
N LEU A 11 6.11 -9.21 -18.28
CA LEU A 11 5.49 -8.44 -17.21
C LEU A 11 6.42 -7.31 -16.73
N ALA A 12 7.69 -7.60 -16.48
CA ALA A 12 8.68 -6.60 -16.06
C ALA A 12 8.81 -5.45 -17.08
N GLY A 13 8.73 -5.74 -18.37
CA GLY A 13 8.75 -4.70 -19.42
C GLY A 13 7.51 -3.80 -19.41
N LYS A 14 6.33 -4.34 -19.07
CA LYS A 14 5.06 -3.59 -19.02
C LYS A 14 4.98 -2.61 -17.84
N TYR A 15 5.64 -2.91 -16.71
CA TYR A 15 5.57 -2.11 -15.47
C TYR A 15 6.86 -1.30 -15.19
N SER A 16 7.66 -1.03 -16.23
CA SER A 16 8.95 -0.35 -16.10
C SER A 16 8.87 1.06 -15.52
N LYS A 17 7.72 1.74 -15.64
CA LYS A 17 7.44 3.01 -14.99
C LYS A 17 6.20 2.86 -14.10
N PRO A 18 6.31 3.08 -12.78
CA PRO A 18 5.13 3.19 -11.95
C PRO A 18 4.32 4.40 -12.40
N GLU A 19 3.02 4.21 -12.61
CA GLU A 19 2.07 5.24 -13.04
C GLU A 19 1.95 6.38 -12.01
N ARG A 20 2.33 6.10 -10.76
CA ARG A 20 2.43 7.07 -9.67
C ARG A 20 3.87 7.16 -9.16
N PRO A 21 4.49 8.35 -9.16
CA PRO A 21 5.78 8.56 -8.54
C PRO A 21 5.71 8.25 -7.05
N VAL A 22 6.75 7.63 -6.50
CA VAL A 22 6.92 7.52 -5.05
C VAL A 22 7.18 8.92 -4.50
N LYS A 23 6.58 9.25 -3.36
CA LYS A 23 6.74 10.55 -2.70
C LYS A 23 7.55 10.42 -1.42
N ASP A 24 8.32 11.46 -1.10
CA ASP A 24 9.00 11.60 0.19
C ASP A 24 8.00 11.93 1.32
N LYS A 25 8.51 12.14 2.53
CA LYS A 25 7.68 12.49 3.71
C LYS A 25 7.00 13.86 3.54
N GLU A 26 7.61 14.75 2.76
CA GLU A 26 7.13 16.09 2.43
C GLU A 26 6.15 16.10 1.23
N GLY A 27 5.88 14.92 0.64
CA GLY A 27 4.95 14.77 -0.48
C GLY A 27 5.54 15.12 -1.86
N ARG A 28 6.85 15.36 -1.95
CA ARG A 28 7.57 15.65 -3.20
C ARG A 28 7.88 14.34 -3.93
N PRO A 29 7.79 14.30 -5.27
CA PRO A 29 8.16 13.13 -6.04
C PRO A 29 9.64 12.79 -5.90
N ILE A 30 9.96 11.52 -5.65
CA ILE A 30 11.31 10.97 -5.65
C ILE A 30 11.65 10.58 -7.09
N THR A 31 12.76 11.12 -7.62
CA THR A 31 13.23 10.85 -8.99
C THR A 31 14.40 9.88 -9.05
N GLU A 32 15.13 9.71 -7.94
CA GLU A 32 16.31 8.86 -7.87
C GLU A 32 16.00 7.48 -7.30
N ILE A 33 16.52 6.43 -7.96
CA ILE A 33 16.31 5.02 -7.54
C ILE A 33 16.88 4.76 -6.13
N GLN A 34 17.99 5.41 -5.78
CA GLN A 34 18.61 5.27 -4.46
C GLN A 34 17.71 5.85 -3.36
N GLU A 35 17.21 7.07 -3.55
CA GLU A 35 16.25 7.69 -2.64
C GLU A 35 14.95 6.87 -2.52
N GLN A 36 14.47 6.30 -3.63
CA GLN A 36 13.29 5.44 -3.60
C GLN A 36 13.53 4.18 -2.75
N ARG A 37 14.71 3.57 -2.86
CA ARG A 37 15.10 2.41 -2.02
C ARG A 37 15.22 2.80 -0.55
N ASN A 38 15.82 3.94 -0.25
CA ASN A 38 15.92 4.44 1.13
C ASN A 38 14.52 4.67 1.71
N ARG A 39 13.62 5.27 0.94
CA ARG A 39 12.21 5.45 1.33
C ARG A 39 11.50 4.13 1.60
N TRP A 40 11.76 3.09 0.80
CA TRP A 40 11.23 1.75 1.03
C TRP A 40 11.75 1.12 2.32
N VAL A 41 13.04 1.29 2.63
CA VAL A 41 13.65 0.79 3.87
C VAL A 41 13.03 1.49 5.09
N GLU A 42 12.95 2.82 5.08
CA GLU A 42 12.32 3.59 6.16
C GLU A 42 10.87 3.18 6.40
N TYR A 43 10.08 3.07 5.32
CA TYR A 43 8.66 2.70 5.45
C TYR A 43 8.50 1.29 6.02
N LEU A 44 9.37 0.35 5.63
CA LEU A 44 9.35 -1.01 6.15
C LEU A 44 9.76 -1.04 7.63
N GLU A 45 10.76 -0.26 8.02
CA GLU A 45 11.20 -0.11 9.41
C GLU A 45 10.10 0.53 10.26
N GLU A 46 9.46 1.60 9.80
CA GLU A 46 8.30 2.22 10.46
C GLU A 46 7.16 1.21 10.62
N LEU A 47 6.85 0.43 9.58
CA LEU A 47 5.78 -0.57 9.62
C LEU A 47 6.06 -1.71 10.62
N LEU A 48 7.31 -2.19 10.68
CA LEU A 48 7.70 -3.27 11.58
C LEU A 48 7.82 -2.82 13.03
N ASN A 49 8.22 -1.57 13.26
CA ASN A 49 8.33 -0.99 14.60
C ASN A 49 7.04 -0.31 15.06
N ARG A 50 6.03 -0.18 14.20
CA ARG A 50 4.74 0.42 14.55
C ARG A 50 4.06 -0.46 15.62
N PRO A 51 3.83 0.07 16.83
CA PRO A 51 3.08 -0.67 17.84
C PRO A 51 1.67 -0.94 17.34
N ALA A 52 1.07 -2.05 17.81
CA ALA A 52 -0.32 -2.34 17.52
C ALA A 52 -1.18 -1.11 17.91
N PRO A 53 -2.10 -0.66 17.03
CA PRO A 53 -3.00 0.43 17.39
C PRO A 53 -3.72 0.07 18.69
N MET A 54 -3.52 0.88 19.73
CA MET A 54 -4.06 0.62 21.08
C MET A 54 -5.58 0.78 21.13
N ASN A 55 -6.11 1.61 20.24
CA ASN A 55 -7.51 1.74 19.97
C ASN A 55 -7.96 0.49 19.22
N THR A 56 -8.82 -0.28 19.88
CA THR A 56 -9.73 -1.22 19.21
C THR A 56 -10.31 -0.47 18.02
N PRO A 57 -10.25 -1.00 16.79
CA PRO A 57 -11.01 -0.43 15.69
C PRO A 57 -12.46 -0.43 16.19
N GLU A 58 -12.97 0.75 16.53
CA GLU A 58 -14.39 0.95 16.71
C GLU A 58 -14.94 0.79 15.30
N ILE A 59 -15.15 -0.47 14.92
CA ILE A 59 -16.05 -0.83 13.85
C ILE A 59 -17.36 -0.29 14.38
N GLU A 60 -17.68 0.95 14.01
CA GLU A 60 -19.06 1.42 14.01
C GLU A 60 -19.79 0.40 13.14
N VAL A 61 -20.30 -0.63 13.80
CA VAL A 61 -21.41 -1.39 13.31
C VAL A 61 -22.46 -0.30 13.13
N ALA A 62 -22.70 0.08 11.89
CA ALA A 62 -23.88 0.83 11.55
C ALA A 62 -25.03 -0.02 12.07
N HIS A 63 -25.48 0.31 13.28
CA HIS A 63 -26.64 -0.30 13.90
C HIS A 63 -27.74 0.07 12.94
N THR A 64 -28.06 -0.89 12.09
CA THR A 64 -29.11 -0.85 11.10
C THR A 64 -30.32 -0.31 11.81
N ASP A 65 -30.76 0.90 11.42
CA ASP A 65 -32.00 1.49 11.92
C ASP A 65 -33.07 0.40 11.80
N HIS A 66 -33.45 -0.14 12.96
CA HIS A 66 -34.48 -1.14 13.09
C HIS A 66 -35.80 -0.42 12.84
N CYS A 67 -36.09 -0.18 11.56
CA CYS A 67 -37.36 0.31 11.06
C CYS A 67 -38.41 -0.74 11.42
N SER A 68 -38.99 -0.58 12.60
CA SER A 68 -40.16 -1.33 13.04
C SER A 68 -41.37 -0.72 12.35
N ILE A 69 -41.65 -1.18 11.13
CA ILE A 69 -43.00 -1.12 10.54
C ILE A 69 -43.45 -2.58 10.41
N ILE A 70 -44.75 -2.81 10.66
CA ILE A 70 -45.49 -4.10 10.71
C ILE A 70 -45.48 -4.72 12.13
N SER A 71 -46.59 -4.96 12.84
CA SER A 71 -48.02 -5.00 12.51
C SER A 71 -48.88 -4.57 13.71
#